data_AF-A0A2G9UMM0-F1
#
_entry.id   AF-A0A2G9UMM0-F1
#
_cell.length_a   1.000
_cell.length_b   1.000
_cell.length_c   1.000
_cell.angle_alpha   90.00
_cell.angle_beta   90.00
_cell.angle_gamma   90.00
#
_symmetry.space_group_name_H-M   'P 1'
#
loop_
_entity.id
_entity.type
_entity.pdbx_description
1 polymer ?
#
loop_
_entity_poly.entity_id
_entity_poly.type
_entity_poly.pdbx_seq_one_letter_code
_entity_poly.pdbx_strand_id
1 'polypeptide(L)'
;MVDNFHRASLQYGIMCLKKLNYDRKLLQDRRRACETVNRDLLVWSNERVQRWVEEIGLGAYASNLTDSGVHGALISQDDTFDSQAFALSLQMSPQDQHGRQVLEKHFAVLVSEYRQTAQLRHSVMVPSSTN
;
A
#
# COMPACT_ATOMS: atom_id res chain seq x y z
N MET A 1 -15.36 -1.07 19.65
CA MET A 1 -15.63 -2.27 18.83
C MET A 1 -14.65 -2.21 17.67
N VAL A 2 -13.80 -3.22 17.45
CA VAL A 2 -12.86 -3.22 16.30
C VAL A 2 -13.71 -3.42 15.04
N ASP A 3 -13.70 -2.45 14.14
CA ASP A 3 -14.50 -2.50 12.91
C ASP A 3 -13.98 -3.57 11.93
N ASN A 4 -14.79 -3.91 10.93
CA ASN A 4 -14.41 -4.92 9.93
C ASN A 4 -13.17 -4.51 9.12
N PHE A 5 -12.92 -3.22 8.96
CA PHE A 5 -11.78 -2.71 8.21
C PHE A 5 -10.47 -2.95 8.97
N HIS A 6 -10.43 -2.67 10.28
CA HIS A 6 -9.26 -2.96 11.12
C HIS A 6 -8.94 -4.47 11.17
N ARG A 7 -9.97 -5.34 11.10
CA ARG A 7 -9.76 -6.79 10.99
C ARG A 7 -9.12 -7.18 9.66
N ALA A 8 -9.62 -6.63 8.55
CA ALA A 8 -9.03 -6.84 7.23
C ALA A 8 -7.58 -6.31 7.17
N SER A 9 -7.35 -5.10 7.67
CA SER A 9 -6.01 -4.53 7.81
C SER A 9 -5.05 -5.46 8.57
N LEU A 10 -5.46 -5.96 9.73
CA LEU A 10 -4.64 -6.92 10.49
C LEU A 10 -4.36 -8.19 9.69
N GLN A 11 -5.36 -8.73 8.98
CA GLN A 11 -5.19 -9.91 8.14
C GLN A 11 -4.14 -9.69 7.05
N TYR A 12 -4.18 -8.57 6.33
CA TYR A 12 -3.17 -8.24 5.31
C TYR A 12 -1.79 -7.97 5.91
N GLY A 13 -1.72 -7.37 7.11
CA GLY A 13 -0.49 -7.26 7.88
C GLY A 13 0.13 -8.63 8.17
N ILE A 14 -0.69 -9.59 8.63
CA ILE A 14 -0.25 -10.99 8.85
C ILE A 14 0.18 -11.65 7.54
N MET A 15 -0.53 -11.43 6.44
CA MET A 15 -0.15 -11.95 5.12
C MET A 15 1.21 -11.42 4.65
N CYS A 16 1.51 -10.15 4.89
CA CYS A 16 2.83 -9.56 4.61
C CYS A 16 3.92 -10.26 5.43
N LEU A 17 3.70 -10.47 6.73
CA LEU A 17 4.64 -11.19 7.58
C LEU A 17 4.87 -12.63 7.09
N LYS A 18 3.80 -13.35 6.70
CA LYS A 18 3.89 -14.69 6.11
C LYS A 18 4.75 -14.71 4.85
N LYS A 19 4.55 -13.75 3.93
CA LYS A 19 5.37 -13.62 2.69
C LYS A 19 6.85 -13.32 2.97
N LEU A 20 7.16 -12.82 4.15
CA LEU A 20 8.52 -12.56 4.62
C LEU A 20 9.07 -13.68 5.51
N ASN A 21 8.36 -14.82 5.61
CA ASN A 21 8.70 -15.90 6.54
C ASN A 21 8.85 -15.44 7.99
N TYR A 22 8.12 -14.39 8.38
CA TYR A 22 8.22 -13.73 9.69
C TYR A 22 9.64 -13.23 10.02
N ASP A 23 10.51 -13.02 9.01
CA ASP A 23 11.82 -12.45 9.21
C ASP A 23 11.73 -10.94 9.51
N ARG A 24 11.87 -10.62 10.79
CA ARG A 24 11.84 -9.25 11.30
C ARG A 24 12.95 -8.39 10.70
N LYS A 25 14.16 -8.93 10.52
CA LYS A 25 15.30 -8.16 10.02
C LYS A 25 15.09 -7.82 8.55
N LEU A 26 14.66 -8.80 7.76
CA LEU A 26 14.30 -8.60 6.36
C LEU A 26 13.20 -7.54 6.19
N LEU A 27 12.15 -7.57 7.03
CA LEU A 27 11.10 -6.55 7.02
C LEU A 27 11.67 -5.14 7.28
N GLN A 28 12.51 -5.01 8.30
CA GLN A 28 13.11 -3.72 8.67
C GLN A 28 14.04 -3.20 7.58
N ASP A 29 14.87 -4.06 6.99
CA ASP A 29 15.79 -3.71 5.92
C ASP A 29 15.03 -3.28 4.67
N ARG A 30 13.97 -4.00 4.28
CA ARG A 30 13.11 -3.62 3.14
C ARG A 30 12.38 -2.30 3.39
N ARG A 31 11.91 -2.04 4.61
CA ARG A 31 11.27 -0.76 4.99
C ARG A 31 12.24 0.42 4.89
N ARG A 32 13.46 0.28 5.40
CA ARG A 32 14.52 1.31 5.28
C ARG A 32 14.85 1.58 3.81
N ALA A 33 14.91 0.53 3.00
CA ALA A 33 15.16 0.62 1.57
C ALA A 33 14.08 1.39 0.78
N CYS A 34 12.86 1.57 1.30
CA CYS A 34 11.77 2.30 0.63
C CYS A 34 11.35 3.58 1.37
N GLU A 35 12.17 4.08 2.31
CA GLU A 35 11.80 5.21 3.15
C GLU A 35 11.58 6.51 2.35
N THR A 36 12.37 6.71 1.30
CA THR A 36 12.38 7.90 0.44
C THR A 36 12.16 7.59 -1.04
N VAL A 37 11.86 6.33 -1.36
CA VAL A 37 11.72 5.85 -2.74
C VAL A 37 10.45 5.03 -2.87
N ASN A 38 9.66 5.32 -3.91
CA ASN A 38 8.42 4.61 -4.20
C ASN A 38 8.68 3.22 -4.77
N ARG A 39 9.06 2.28 -3.90
CA ARG A 39 9.27 0.87 -4.26
C ARG A 39 8.81 -0.05 -3.14
N ASP A 40 8.57 -1.31 -3.50
CA ASP A 40 8.26 -2.36 -2.54
C ASP A 40 7.05 -2.05 -1.64
N LEU A 41 5.94 -1.70 -2.28
CA LEU A 41 4.69 -1.30 -1.63
C LEU A 41 4.24 -2.26 -0.52
N LEU A 42 4.46 -3.56 -0.67
CA LEU A 42 4.06 -4.59 0.30
C LEU A 42 4.51 -4.28 1.74
N VAL A 43 5.69 -3.68 1.92
CA VAL A 43 6.26 -3.47 3.26
C VAL A 43 6.02 -2.08 3.83
N TRP A 44 5.38 -1.18 3.08
CA TRP A 44 5.18 0.20 3.53
C TRP A 44 4.41 0.23 4.85
N SER A 45 4.95 0.98 5.81
CA SER A 45 4.25 1.33 7.03
C SER A 45 3.17 2.39 6.76
N ASN A 46 2.29 2.62 7.73
CA ASN A 46 1.31 3.68 7.64
C ASN A 46 1.99 5.05 7.44
N GLU A 47 3.08 5.32 8.16
CA GLU A 47 3.86 6.57 8.03
C GLU A 47 4.47 6.73 6.64
N ARG A 48 4.90 5.64 6.00
CA ARG A 48 5.40 5.70 4.62
C ARG A 48 4.27 6.01 3.64
N VAL A 49 3.06 5.49 3.88
CA VAL A 49 1.86 5.85 3.09
C VAL A 49 1.50 7.32 3.29
N GLN A 50 1.52 7.83 4.52
CA GLN A 50 1.29 9.25 4.79
C GLN A 50 2.27 10.14 4.02
N ARG A 51 3.57 9.83 4.06
CA ARG A 51 4.59 10.54 3.27
C ARG A 51 4.33 10.48 1.77
N TRP A 52 3.87 9.35 1.25
CA TRP A 52 3.50 9.27 -0.16
C TRP A 52 2.32 10.19 -0.51
N VAL A 53 1.32 10.28 0.37
CA VAL A 53 0.19 11.23 0.22
C VAL A 53 0.69 12.68 0.20
N GLU A 54 1.67 13.02 1.03
CA GLU A 54 2.35 14.32 1.00
C GLU A 54 3.10 14.55 -0.33
N GLU A 55 3.89 13.56 -0.78
CA GLU A 55 4.68 13.61 -2.02
C GLU A 55 3.82 13.88 -3.27
N ILE A 56 2.57 13.42 -3.30
CA ILE A 56 1.64 13.64 -4.42
C ILE A 56 0.82 14.94 -4.29
N GLY A 57 1.13 15.78 -3.30
CA GLY A 57 0.48 17.08 -3.10
C GLY A 57 -0.82 17.04 -2.28
N LEU A 58 -1.10 15.94 -1.57
CA LEU A 58 -2.31 15.76 -0.76
C LEU A 58 -2.02 15.80 0.75
N GLY A 59 -0.94 16.46 1.16
CA GLY A 59 -0.45 16.47 2.55
C GLY A 59 -1.46 16.96 3.59
N ALA A 60 -2.44 17.79 3.21
CA ALA A 60 -3.53 18.22 4.09
C ALA A 60 -4.40 17.06 4.61
N TYR A 61 -4.40 15.91 3.92
CA TYR A 61 -5.17 14.72 4.29
C TYR A 61 -4.32 13.61 4.93
N ALA A 62 -2.99 13.72 4.88
CA ALA A 62 -2.10 12.61 5.25
C ALA A 62 -2.28 12.17 6.71
N SER A 63 -2.40 13.12 7.64
CA SER A 63 -2.57 12.83 9.07
C SER A 63 -3.85 12.08 9.40
N ASN A 64 -4.89 12.14 8.54
CA ASN A 64 -6.14 11.39 8.69
C ASN A 64 -5.95 9.87 8.58
N LEU A 65 -4.79 9.41 8.09
CA LEU A 65 -4.45 7.99 8.06
C LEU A 65 -3.96 7.45 9.41
N THR A 66 -3.69 8.31 10.39
CA THR A 66 -3.36 7.87 11.76
C THR A 66 -4.52 7.04 12.30
N ASP A 67 -4.20 5.88 12.88
CA ASP A 67 -5.19 4.90 13.41
C ASP A 67 -6.20 4.35 12.37
N SER A 68 -6.06 4.68 11.09
CA SER A 68 -6.93 4.17 10.02
C SER A 68 -6.74 2.67 9.78
N GLY A 69 -5.53 2.14 10.01
CA GLY A 69 -5.15 0.79 9.60
C GLY A 69 -4.66 0.69 8.15
N VAL A 70 -4.61 1.78 7.38
CA VAL A 70 -4.06 1.77 6.02
C VAL A 70 -2.55 1.56 6.06
N HIS A 71 -2.06 0.59 5.28
CA HIS A 71 -0.63 0.29 5.11
C HIS A 71 -0.39 -0.42 3.78
N GLY A 72 0.87 -0.61 3.42
CA GLY A 72 1.27 -1.13 2.12
C GLY A 72 0.73 -2.50 1.76
N ALA A 73 0.65 -3.43 2.73
CA ALA A 73 0.12 -4.77 2.48
C ALA A 73 -1.38 -4.76 2.18
N LEU A 74 -2.17 -3.95 2.90
CA LEU A 74 -3.58 -3.72 2.57
C LEU A 74 -3.70 -3.18 1.12
N ILE A 75 -3.02 -2.07 0.81
CA ILE A 75 -3.09 -1.42 -0.51
C ILE A 75 -2.70 -2.37 -1.64
N SER A 76 -1.67 -3.18 -1.41
CA SER A 76 -1.09 -4.03 -2.46
C SER A 76 -1.79 -5.38 -2.64
N GLN A 77 -2.54 -5.87 -1.65
CA GLN A 77 -3.11 -7.22 -1.65
C GLN A 77 -4.64 -7.26 -1.61
N ASP A 78 -5.29 -6.18 -1.18
CA ASP A 78 -6.75 -6.10 -1.19
C ASP A 78 -7.25 -5.52 -2.52
N ASP A 79 -7.78 -6.38 -3.39
CA ASP A 79 -8.33 -5.95 -4.68
C ASP A 79 -9.60 -5.09 -4.53
N THR A 80 -10.20 -5.01 -3.33
CA THR A 80 -11.33 -4.13 -3.04
C THR A 80 -10.91 -2.76 -2.51
N PHE A 81 -9.64 -2.59 -2.13
CA PHE A 81 -9.11 -1.31 -1.65
C PHE A 81 -8.64 -0.45 -2.85
N ASP A 82 -9.61 0.21 -3.49
CA ASP A 82 -9.38 1.09 -4.64
C ASP A 82 -9.12 2.56 -4.25
N SER A 83 -8.99 3.45 -5.25
CA SER A 83 -8.77 4.88 -5.02
C SER A 83 -9.94 5.55 -4.29
N GLN A 84 -11.17 5.04 -4.43
CA GLN A 84 -12.34 5.56 -3.73
C GLN A 84 -12.32 5.16 -2.26
N ALA A 85 -12.00 3.90 -1.96
CA ALA A 85 -11.77 3.43 -0.59
C ALA A 85 -10.64 4.23 0.09
N PHE A 86 -9.56 4.51 -0.64
CA PHE A 86 -8.47 5.30 -0.09
C PHE A 86 -8.86 6.76 0.18
N ALA A 87 -9.63 7.39 -0.73
CA ALA A 87 -10.17 8.74 -0.50
C ALA A 87 -11.06 8.81 0.74
N LEU A 88 -11.82 7.74 1.04
CA LEU A 88 -12.62 7.64 2.27
C LEU A 88 -11.74 7.54 3.51
N SER A 89 -10.66 6.73 3.48
CA SER A 89 -9.69 6.66 4.60
C SER A 89 -8.98 7.99 4.84
N LEU A 90 -8.72 8.76 3.78
CA LEU A 90 -8.17 10.12 3.85
C LEU A 90 -9.19 11.18 4.30
N GLN A 91 -10.46 10.80 4.45
CA GLN A 91 -11.57 11.69 4.78
C GLN A 91 -11.71 12.85 3.78
N MET A 92 -11.40 12.60 2.50
CA MET A 92 -11.52 13.61 1.46
C MET A 92 -12.99 13.90 1.15
N SER A 93 -13.35 15.19 1.14
CA SER A 93 -14.70 15.62 0.75
C SER A 93 -15.04 15.12 -0.66
N PRO A 94 -16.28 14.66 -0.93
CA PRO A 94 -16.74 14.40 -2.29
C PRO A 94 -16.68 15.62 -3.22
N GLN A 95 -16.62 16.84 -2.66
CA GLN A 95 -16.53 18.09 -3.42
C GLN A 95 -15.08 18.42 -3.85
N ASP A 96 -14.06 17.79 -3.24
CA ASP A 96 -12.67 17.96 -3.67
C ASP A 96 -12.35 17.07 -4.87
N GLN A 97 -12.94 17.42 -6.02
CA GLN A 97 -12.76 16.69 -7.26
C GLN A 97 -11.30 16.68 -7.73
N HIS A 98 -10.61 17.80 -7.54
CA HIS A 98 -9.21 17.92 -7.95
C HIS A 98 -8.31 16.98 -7.15
N GLY A 99 -8.39 17.01 -5.82
CA GLY A 99 -7.61 16.12 -4.98
C GLY A 99 -7.91 14.64 -5.25
N ARG A 100 -9.18 14.29 -5.47
CA ARG A 100 -9.59 12.92 -5.80
C ARG A 100 -9.02 12.43 -7.14
N GLN A 101 -8.96 13.29 -8.16
CA GLN A 101 -8.32 12.97 -9.45
C GLN A 101 -6.81 12.77 -9.31
N VAL A 102 -6.14 13.60 -8.50
CA VAL A 102 -4.71 13.43 -8.18
C VAL A 102 -4.49 12.08 -7.49
N LEU A 103 -5.30 11.77 -6.47
CA LEU A 103 -5.21 10.49 -5.76
C LEU A 103 -5.39 9.31 -6.72
N GLU A 104 -6.44 9.32 -7.53
CA GLU A 104 -6.75 8.24 -8.48
C GLU A 104 -5.59 7.98 -9.44
N LYS A 105 -5.07 9.04 -10.09
CA LYS A 105 -3.96 8.94 -11.03
C LYS A 105 -2.72 8.34 -10.38
N HIS A 106 -2.30 8.89 -9.23
CA HIS A 106 -1.07 8.47 -8.58
C HIS A 106 -1.20 7.07 -7.94
N PHE A 107 -2.37 6.75 -7.38
CA PHE A 107 -2.65 5.45 -6.81
C PHE A 107 -2.62 4.35 -7.87
N ALA A 108 -3.21 4.59 -9.04
CA ALA A 108 -3.17 3.65 -10.16
C ALA A 108 -1.72 3.33 -10.58
N VAL A 109 -0.87 4.35 -10.68
CA VAL A 109 0.56 4.17 -10.97
C VAL A 109 1.23 3.30 -9.89
N LEU A 110 1.09 3.68 -8.61
CA LEU A 110 1.70 2.97 -7.48
C LEU A 110 1.33 1.47 -7.44
N VAL A 111 0.04 1.16 -7.61
CA VAL A 111 -0.46 -0.23 -7.59
C VAL A 111 0.00 -0.98 -8.84
N SER A 112 0.02 -0.35 -10.01
CA SER A 112 0.48 -0.98 -11.25
C SER A 112 1.97 -1.36 -11.19
N GLU A 113 2.83 -0.49 -10.67
CA GLU A 113 4.27 -0.75 -10.50
C GLU A 113 4.52 -1.90 -9.51
N TYR A 114 3.74 -1.95 -8.42
CA TYR A 114 3.77 -3.08 -7.50
C TYR A 114 3.43 -4.40 -8.20
N ARG A 115 2.31 -4.43 -8.95
CA ARG A 115 1.83 -5.64 -9.64
C ARG A 115 2.83 -6.14 -10.68
N GLN A 116 3.44 -5.25 -11.46
CA GLN A 116 4.50 -5.62 -12.41
C GLN A 116 5.72 -6.23 -11.70
N THR A 117 6.17 -5.60 -10.61
CA THR A 117 7.30 -6.11 -9.81
C THR A 117 6.98 -7.47 -9.18
N ALA A 118 5.75 -7.67 -8.71
CA ALA A 118 5.30 -8.92 -8.12
C ALA A 118 5.23 -10.06 -9.15
N GLN A 119 4.79 -9.78 -10.38
CA GLN A 119 4.77 -10.75 -11.48
C GLN A 119 6.18 -11.18 -11.88
N LEU A 120 7.12 -10.24 -12.01
CA LEU A 120 8.53 -10.56 -12.30
C LEU A 120 9.14 -11.49 -11.24
N ARG A 121 8.86 -11.25 -9.96
CA ARG A 121 9.33 -12.13 -8.87
C ARG A 121 8.76 -13.55 -8.96
N HIS A 122 7.51 -13.71 -9.39
CA HIS A 122 6.91 -15.05 -9.58
C HIS A 122 7.52 -15.76 -10.79
N SER A 123 7.71 -15.07 -11.93
CA SER A 123 8.27 -15.67 -13.14
C SER A 123 9.73 -16.15 -12.99
N VAL A 124 10.52 -15.54 -12.11
CA VAL A 124 11.90 -15.99 -11.83
C VAL A 124 11.92 -17.23 -10.91
N MET A 125 10.88 -17.44 -10.11
CA MET A 125 10.78 -18.57 -9.18
C MET A 125 10.14 -19.83 -9.78
N VAL A 126 9.45 -19.70 -10.93
CA VAL A 126 8.89 -20.83 -11.68
C VAL A 126 9.72 -21.03 -12.94
N PRO A 127 10.56 -22.08 -13.05
CA PRO A 127 11.25 -22.36 -14.30
C PRO A 127 10.21 -22.55 -15.40
N SER A 128 10.40 -21.92 -16.56
CA SER A 128 9.59 -22.19 -17.74
C SER A 128 9.63 -23.69 -18.02
N SER A 129 8.50 -24.37 -17.84
CA SER A 129 8.33 -25.75 -18.28
C SER A 129 8.59 -25.81 -19.78
N THR A 130 9.78 -26.24 -20.16
CA THR A 130 10.11 -26.58 -21.54
C THR A 130 9.25 -27.77 -21.92
N ASN A 131 8.30 -27.56 -22.86
CA ASN A 131 7.67 -28.63 -23.63
C ASN A 131 8.71 -29.41 -24.43
#